data_AF-A0A318GU02-F1
#
_entry.id   AF-A0A318GU02-F1
#
_cell.length_a   1.000
_cell.length_b   1.000
_cell.length_c   1.000
_cell.angle_alpha   90.00
_cell.angle_beta   90.00
_cell.angle_gamma   90.00
#
_symmetry.space_group_name_H-M   'P 1'
#
loop_
_entity.id
_entity.type
_entity.pdbx_description
1 polymer ?
#
loop_
_entity_poly.entity_id
_entity_poly.type
_entity_poly.pdbx_seq_one_letter_code
_entity_poly.pdbx_strand_id
1 'polypeptide(L)'
;MSSLRRLEPEVPPRSSRAASTPAPTDSVAPTADAAVWTCPYCPLLCDTARVRCGASAQDAPPVLDGLDCPLAVAALADAWHGVAPDASPPGDGRGGPSPRLDGQPLPWPEALALAARWLDAARQPLLGGLGTDVAGMRTLYRLACATGAISDAAAGEALSQGLRAHQDRGGYTTTLAEVRERADLIVLVGSWAPQRAPLLLPRLIDGRDEPPVLVLLGDEGGPPPGTVRVGERELPLLHVPLAGDLFDTLAHLLLLLGDRPGAAAAAPAPLVPLATRMAAAASVVLVWEPSRLGPHAGLLIERLQLLIGRLNRRGHAAGLPISGGHGAMTAQYVHAWLSGLPLRTRVGPLGLEHDPLRYDAHRLIAAGETDLLLWVDSWRAAPVPTHPGLRRIVLGVPAQAARLAGAPGTLFLPVATPGLETGGHLFRADSSVLLPLHPVPGWPGRGLRPVAAVVTALLERLAPPAVVQPGGAA
;
A
#
# COMPACT_ATOMS: atom_id res chain seq x y z
N MET A 1 27.71 46.68 36.63
CA MET A 1 28.47 45.54 37.17
C MET A 1 27.50 44.45 37.60
N SER A 2 27.28 43.44 36.76
CA SER A 2 26.92 42.07 37.15
C SER A 2 26.85 41.22 35.88
N SER A 3 27.83 40.34 35.72
CA SER A 3 27.95 39.43 34.57
C SER A 3 27.01 38.23 34.75
N LEU A 4 26.05 38.07 33.84
CA LEU A 4 25.29 36.83 33.73
C LEU A 4 26.15 35.76 33.06
N ARG A 5 26.68 34.83 33.86
CA ARG A 5 27.37 33.62 33.41
C ARG A 5 26.36 32.70 32.72
N ARG A 6 26.65 32.30 31.49
CA ARG A 6 26.02 31.15 30.82
C ARG A 6 26.45 29.88 31.55
N LEU A 7 25.48 29.04 31.92
CA LEU A 7 25.71 27.68 32.36
C LEU A 7 25.79 26.81 31.10
N GLU A 8 26.97 26.30 30.79
CA GLU A 8 27.17 25.21 29.83
C GLU A 8 27.06 23.87 30.58
N PRO A 9 26.43 22.82 30.00
CA PRO A 9 26.37 21.51 30.64
C PRO A 9 27.69 20.75 30.44
N GLU A 10 28.31 20.30 31.54
CA GLU A 10 29.48 19.42 31.55
C GLU A 10 29.15 18.05 30.93
N VAL A 11 29.86 17.70 29.86
CA VAL A 11 29.86 16.35 29.28
C VAL A 11 31.04 15.58 29.87
N PRO A 12 30.83 14.45 30.58
CA PRO A 12 31.94 13.71 31.18
C PRO A 12 32.78 12.98 30.11
N PRO A 13 34.09 12.78 30.35
CA PRO A 13 35.00 12.21 29.36
C PRO A 13 34.69 10.73 29.10
N ARG A 14 34.64 10.35 27.81
CA ARG A 14 34.48 8.96 27.37
C ARG A 14 35.75 8.16 27.71
N SER A 15 35.63 7.15 28.57
CA SER A 15 36.69 6.17 28.81
C SER A 15 36.88 5.29 27.56
N SER A 16 38.08 5.28 26.99
CA SER A 16 38.46 4.36 25.91
C SER A 16 38.69 2.95 26.48
N ARG A 17 37.67 2.09 26.45
CA ARG A 17 37.86 0.63 26.50
C ARG A 17 37.84 0.12 25.07
N ALA A 18 38.99 -0.39 24.62
CA ALA A 18 39.10 -1.11 23.37
C ALA A 18 38.19 -2.35 23.44
N ALA A 19 37.10 -2.34 22.68
CA ALA A 19 36.27 -3.51 22.48
C ALA A 19 37.00 -4.42 21.48
N SER A 20 37.45 -5.57 21.98
CA SER A 20 37.93 -6.69 21.16
C SER A 20 36.79 -7.16 20.25
N THR A 21 36.99 -7.04 18.94
CA THR A 21 36.10 -7.59 17.90
C THR A 21 35.97 -9.11 18.07
N PRO A 22 34.77 -9.67 18.33
CA PRO A 22 34.61 -11.12 18.26
C PRO A 22 34.69 -11.55 16.80
N ALA A 23 35.45 -12.62 16.55
CA ALA A 23 35.53 -13.29 15.25
C ALA A 23 34.13 -13.69 14.76
N PRO A 24 33.89 -13.74 13.43
CA PRO A 24 32.60 -14.13 12.88
C PRO A 24 32.35 -15.59 13.27
N THR A 25 31.45 -15.82 14.20
CA THR A 25 30.87 -17.14 14.42
C THR A 25 30.11 -17.49 13.16
N ASP A 26 30.50 -18.59 12.52
CA ASP A 26 29.85 -19.18 11.36
C ASP A 26 28.33 -19.12 11.53
N SER A 27 27.70 -18.22 10.76
CA SER A 27 26.25 -18.18 10.65
C SER A 27 25.83 -19.50 10.02
N VAL A 28 25.31 -20.42 10.81
CA VAL A 28 24.60 -21.59 10.32
C VAL A 28 23.47 -21.05 9.44
N ALA A 29 23.63 -21.19 8.13
CA ALA A 29 22.57 -20.88 7.19
C ALA A 29 21.33 -21.71 7.60
N PRO A 30 20.14 -21.09 7.73
CA PRO A 30 18.94 -21.84 8.05
C PRO A 30 18.77 -22.93 6.99
N THR A 31 18.59 -24.17 7.44
CA THR A 31 18.28 -25.31 6.57
C THR A 31 17.05 -24.97 5.75
N ALA A 32 17.00 -25.41 4.49
CA ALA A 32 15.98 -25.10 3.49
C ALA A 32 14.56 -25.67 3.80
N ASP A 33 14.24 -25.89 5.08
CA ASP A 33 12.94 -26.30 5.59
C ASP A 33 11.99 -25.08 5.64
N ALA A 34 11.53 -24.72 4.44
CA ALA A 34 10.49 -23.76 4.12
C ALA A 34 10.54 -22.42 4.91
N ALA A 35 11.23 -21.44 4.33
CA ALA A 35 11.15 -20.06 4.79
C ALA A 35 9.69 -19.61 4.91
N VAL A 36 9.39 -18.86 5.97
CA VAL A 36 8.10 -18.21 6.18
C VAL A 36 7.80 -17.31 4.97
N TRP A 37 6.60 -17.41 4.42
CA TRP A 37 6.14 -16.63 3.28
C TRP A 37 5.24 -15.49 3.73
N THR A 38 5.55 -14.28 3.26
CA THR A 38 4.73 -13.08 3.45
C THR A 38 3.80 -12.91 2.25
N CYS A 39 2.50 -13.02 2.46
CA CYS A 39 1.47 -12.87 1.42
C CYS A 39 1.34 -11.40 0.95
N PRO A 40 1.58 -11.07 -0.33
CA PRO A 40 1.59 -9.69 -0.80
C PRO A 40 0.23 -9.18 -1.35
N TYR A 41 -0.82 -10.00 -1.32
CA TYR A 41 -2.09 -9.75 -2.04
C TYR A 41 -3.13 -8.93 -1.27
N CYS A 42 -2.85 -8.53 -0.04
CA CYS A 42 -3.73 -7.64 0.70
C CYS A 42 -2.95 -6.75 1.66
N PRO A 43 -3.57 -5.69 2.20
CA PRO A 43 -2.91 -4.77 3.13
C PRO A 43 -2.36 -5.41 4.42
N LEU A 44 -2.79 -6.62 4.78
CA LEU A 44 -2.41 -7.27 6.05
C LEU A 44 -1.01 -7.92 6.03
N LEU A 45 -0.46 -8.19 4.85
CA LEU A 45 0.85 -8.83 4.66
C LEU A 45 1.09 -10.00 5.64
N CYS A 46 0.20 -10.99 5.62
CA CYS A 46 0.29 -12.13 6.54
C CYS A 46 1.58 -12.92 6.29
N ASP A 47 2.35 -13.11 7.35
CA ASP A 47 3.71 -13.63 7.40
C ASP A 47 3.79 -14.91 8.26
N THR A 48 2.73 -15.71 8.26
CA THR A 48 2.66 -16.99 8.98
C THR A 48 2.52 -18.18 8.03
N ALA A 49 2.44 -17.89 6.73
CA ALA A 49 2.13 -18.86 5.71
C ALA A 49 3.38 -19.54 5.16
N ARG A 50 3.17 -20.65 4.46
CA ARG A 50 4.14 -21.31 3.59
C ARG A 50 3.46 -21.60 2.26
N VAL A 51 4.22 -21.51 1.17
CA VAL A 51 3.72 -21.88 -0.16
C VAL A 51 4.60 -23.01 -0.69
N ARG A 52 3.98 -24.13 -1.01
CA ARG A 52 4.64 -25.27 -1.66
C ARG A 52 4.21 -25.34 -3.11
N CYS A 53 5.18 -25.42 -4.00
CA CYS A 53 4.95 -25.65 -5.43
C CYS A 53 5.19 -27.13 -5.77
N GLY A 54 4.47 -27.65 -6.77
CA GLY A 54 4.81 -28.94 -7.38
C GLY A 54 6.17 -28.90 -8.09
N ALA A 55 6.67 -30.06 -8.51
CA ALA A 55 7.95 -30.17 -9.22
C ALA A 55 7.95 -29.46 -10.58
N SER A 56 6.79 -29.30 -11.21
CA SER A 56 6.60 -28.52 -12.44
C SER A 56 5.32 -27.68 -12.40
N ALA A 57 5.24 -26.70 -13.32
CA ALA A 57 4.05 -25.88 -13.54
C ALA A 57 2.80 -26.71 -13.93
N GLN A 58 3.01 -27.92 -14.48
CA GLN A 58 1.95 -28.82 -14.95
C GLN A 58 1.45 -29.81 -13.89
N ASP A 59 2.17 -30.02 -12.79
CA ASP A 59 1.90 -31.14 -11.87
C ASP A 59 0.84 -30.84 -10.79
N ALA A 60 0.79 -29.61 -10.27
CA ALA A 60 -0.21 -29.19 -9.27
C ALA A 60 -0.22 -27.66 -9.05
N PRO A 61 -1.37 -27.05 -8.71
CA PRO A 61 -1.41 -25.67 -8.23
C PRO A 61 -0.62 -25.51 -6.91
N PRO A 62 -0.16 -24.29 -6.58
CA PRO A 62 0.56 -24.03 -5.35
C PRO A 62 -0.35 -24.27 -4.14
N VAL A 63 0.20 -24.93 -3.12
CA VAL A 63 -0.50 -25.21 -1.85
C VAL A 63 -0.10 -24.15 -0.82
N LEU A 64 -1.10 -23.48 -0.25
CA LEU A 64 -0.95 -22.54 0.85
C LEU A 64 -1.14 -23.28 2.19
N ASP A 65 -0.10 -23.30 3.02
CA ASP A 65 -0.15 -23.88 4.37
C ASP A 65 0.02 -22.79 5.44
N GLY A 66 -0.53 -23.02 6.63
CA GLY A 66 -0.39 -22.10 7.77
C GLY A 66 -1.24 -20.83 7.70
N LEU A 67 -2.14 -20.74 6.70
CA LEU A 67 -3.06 -19.61 6.52
C LEU A 67 -4.34 -20.04 5.80
N ASP A 68 -5.49 -19.91 6.45
CA ASP A 68 -6.81 -20.10 5.82
C ASP A 68 -7.31 -18.77 5.24
N CYS A 69 -6.82 -18.42 4.03
CA CYS A 69 -7.15 -17.16 3.38
C CYS A 69 -7.64 -17.38 1.94
N PRO A 70 -8.95 -17.25 1.66
CA PRO A 70 -9.49 -17.48 0.32
C PRO A 70 -8.92 -16.51 -0.72
N LEU A 71 -8.61 -15.26 -0.32
CA LEU A 71 -7.99 -14.27 -1.19
C LEU A 71 -6.57 -14.70 -1.63
N ALA A 72 -5.76 -15.22 -0.70
CA ALA A 72 -4.41 -15.67 -1.01
C ALA A 72 -4.43 -16.92 -1.90
N VAL A 73 -5.32 -17.87 -1.61
CA VAL A 73 -5.51 -19.09 -2.44
C VAL A 73 -5.89 -18.70 -3.87
N ALA A 74 -6.91 -17.84 -4.03
CA ALA A 74 -7.36 -17.40 -5.34
C ALA A 74 -6.27 -16.65 -6.12
N ALA A 75 -5.54 -15.76 -5.45
CA ALA A 75 -4.48 -14.98 -6.07
C ALA A 75 -3.28 -15.85 -6.49
N LEU A 76 -2.88 -16.83 -5.67
CA LEU A 76 -1.84 -17.79 -6.02
C LEU A 76 -2.25 -18.65 -7.21
N ALA A 77 -3.50 -19.12 -7.26
CA ALA A 77 -4.01 -19.89 -8.40
C ALA A 77 -4.02 -19.05 -9.69
N ASP A 78 -4.54 -17.82 -9.65
CA ASP A 78 -4.55 -16.90 -10.81
C ASP A 78 -3.13 -16.55 -11.29
N ALA A 79 -2.19 -16.33 -10.36
CA ALA A 79 -0.79 -16.08 -10.70
C ALA A 79 -0.15 -17.33 -11.34
N TRP A 80 -0.40 -18.53 -10.81
CA TRP A 80 0.13 -19.79 -11.34
C TRP A 80 -0.36 -20.08 -12.76
N HIS A 81 -1.66 -19.98 -13.01
CA HIS A 81 -2.24 -20.16 -14.35
C HIS A 81 -1.83 -19.06 -15.33
N GLY A 82 -1.44 -17.90 -14.80
CA GLY A 82 -0.99 -16.74 -15.56
C GLY A 82 0.42 -16.88 -16.15
N VAL A 83 1.23 -17.82 -15.67
CA VAL A 83 2.54 -18.13 -16.24
C VAL A 83 2.32 -19.07 -17.43
N ALA A 84 2.10 -18.50 -18.62
CA ALA A 84 1.93 -19.30 -19.83
C ALA A 84 3.16 -20.21 -20.07
N PRO A 85 2.98 -21.48 -20.50
CA PRO A 85 4.07 -22.37 -20.86
C PRO A 85 4.81 -21.96 -22.15
N ASP A 86 4.38 -20.89 -22.83
CA ASP A 86 5.01 -20.42 -24.06
C ASP A 86 6.30 -19.65 -23.78
N ALA A 87 7.42 -20.38 -23.78
CA ALA A 87 8.72 -19.83 -24.07
C ALA A 87 9.41 -20.69 -25.14
N SER A 88 9.12 -20.43 -26.41
CA SER A 88 10.19 -20.54 -27.40
C SER A 88 11.33 -19.62 -26.97
N PRO A 89 12.61 -20.04 -27.07
CA PRO A 89 13.72 -19.27 -26.54
C PRO A 89 13.85 -17.94 -27.31
N PRO A 90 13.80 -16.77 -26.65
CA PRO A 90 14.22 -15.52 -27.27
C PRO A 90 15.76 -15.44 -27.28
N GLY A 91 16.32 -14.74 -28.28
CA GLY A 91 17.75 -14.68 -28.59
C GLY A 91 18.70 -14.04 -27.56
N ASP A 92 18.30 -13.86 -26.29
CA ASP A 92 19.15 -13.36 -25.20
C ASP A 92 19.62 -14.45 -24.21
N GLY A 93 19.21 -15.71 -24.45
CA GLY A 93 19.71 -16.88 -23.72
C GLY A 93 19.15 -17.07 -22.31
N ARG A 94 18.21 -16.24 -21.82
CA ARG A 94 17.68 -16.33 -20.45
C ARG A 94 16.35 -17.09 -20.31
N GLY A 95 15.62 -17.33 -21.39
CA GLY A 95 14.30 -17.98 -21.36
C GLY A 95 13.23 -17.17 -20.60
N GLY A 96 11.97 -17.25 -21.03
CA GLY A 96 10.85 -16.63 -20.32
C GLY A 96 10.07 -15.57 -21.11
N PRO A 97 9.07 -14.92 -20.47
CA PRO A 97 8.15 -14.01 -21.14
C PRO A 97 8.85 -12.81 -21.80
N SER A 98 8.42 -12.46 -23.02
CA SER A 98 8.99 -11.38 -23.81
C SER A 98 8.12 -10.11 -23.80
N PRO A 99 8.73 -8.92 -24.01
CA PRO A 99 8.00 -7.68 -24.25
C PRO A 99 7.07 -7.77 -25.46
N ARG A 100 6.04 -6.92 -25.48
CA ARG A 100 5.09 -6.83 -26.59
C ARG A 100 4.72 -5.39 -26.88
N LEU A 101 4.59 -5.04 -28.16
CA LEU A 101 3.98 -3.79 -28.63
C LEU A 101 2.67 -4.12 -29.32
N ASP A 102 1.55 -3.60 -28.82
CA ASP A 102 0.21 -3.83 -29.40
C ASP A 102 -0.05 -5.34 -29.62
N GLY A 103 0.30 -6.15 -28.61
CA GLY A 103 0.19 -7.61 -28.62
C GLY A 103 1.29 -8.36 -29.37
N GLN A 104 2.06 -7.70 -30.23
CA GLN A 104 3.12 -8.33 -31.02
C GLN A 104 4.43 -8.45 -30.24
N PRO A 105 5.11 -9.61 -30.25
CA PRO A 105 6.40 -9.77 -29.58
C PRO A 105 7.44 -8.74 -30.01
N LEU A 106 8.22 -8.22 -29.06
CA LEU A 106 9.28 -7.25 -29.28
C LEU A 106 10.53 -7.64 -28.46
N PRO A 107 11.75 -7.64 -29.04
CA PRO A 107 12.97 -7.94 -28.29
C PRO A 107 13.23 -6.92 -27.17
N TRP A 108 13.80 -7.39 -26.04
CA TRP A 108 14.10 -6.54 -24.88
C TRP A 108 14.90 -5.26 -25.20
N PRO A 109 16.01 -5.30 -25.97
CA PRO A 109 16.76 -4.09 -26.30
C PRO A 109 15.92 -3.06 -27.07
N GLU A 110 15.10 -3.52 -28.02
CA GLU A 110 14.23 -2.66 -28.82
C GLU A 110 13.07 -2.10 -27.99
N ALA A 111 12.48 -2.92 -27.12
CA ALA A 111 11.43 -2.51 -26.21
C ALA A 111 11.91 -1.43 -25.23
N LEU A 112 13.08 -1.61 -24.62
CA LEU A 112 13.68 -0.61 -23.74
C LEU A 112 14.04 0.68 -24.49
N ALA A 113 14.57 0.58 -25.70
CA ALA A 113 14.87 1.75 -26.53
C ALA A 113 13.59 2.50 -26.94
N LEU A 114 12.50 1.80 -27.28
CA LEU A 114 11.21 2.40 -27.60
C LEU A 114 10.59 3.10 -26.39
N ALA A 115 10.61 2.46 -25.22
CA ALA A 115 10.15 3.03 -23.96
C ALA A 115 10.93 4.32 -23.61
N ALA A 116 12.26 4.29 -23.70
CA ALA A 116 13.10 5.46 -23.46
C ALA A 116 12.76 6.61 -24.42
N ARG A 117 12.61 6.33 -25.73
CA ARG A 117 12.18 7.35 -26.70
C ARG A 117 10.81 7.95 -26.39
N TRP A 118 9.86 7.15 -25.91
CA TRP A 118 8.54 7.66 -25.52
C TRP A 118 8.64 8.55 -24.28
N LEU A 119 9.45 8.17 -23.30
CA LEU A 119 9.69 8.95 -22.09
C LEU A 119 10.39 10.27 -22.39
N ASP A 120 11.44 10.26 -23.24
CA ASP A 120 12.16 11.48 -23.65
C ASP A 120 11.27 12.46 -24.44
N ALA A 121 10.29 11.95 -25.19
CA ALA A 121 9.36 12.77 -25.97
C ALA A 121 8.14 13.25 -25.17
N ALA A 122 7.89 12.71 -23.98
CA ALA A 122 6.73 13.03 -23.17
C ALA A 122 6.88 14.40 -22.51
N ARG A 123 5.83 15.22 -22.57
CA ARG A 123 5.77 16.55 -21.93
C ARG A 123 5.10 16.47 -20.56
N GLN A 124 4.22 15.49 -20.37
CA GLN A 124 3.54 15.26 -19.09
C GLN A 124 3.41 13.75 -18.81
N PRO A 125 4.55 13.06 -18.60
CA PRO A 125 4.54 11.65 -18.24
C PRO A 125 3.89 11.43 -16.87
N LEU A 126 3.09 10.38 -16.76
CA LEU A 126 2.45 9.92 -15.54
C LEU A 126 2.96 8.52 -15.19
N LEU A 127 3.55 8.36 -14.00
CA LEU A 127 3.83 7.06 -13.39
C LEU A 127 2.63 6.66 -12.54
N GLY A 128 1.85 5.69 -13.04
CA GLY A 128 0.60 5.23 -12.46
C GLY A 128 0.68 3.81 -11.90
N GLY A 129 -0.30 3.46 -11.08
CA GLY A 129 -0.44 2.11 -10.51
C GLY A 129 0.50 1.90 -9.33
N LEU A 130 1.80 2.04 -9.59
CA LEU A 130 2.91 1.96 -8.62
C LEU A 130 2.85 0.70 -7.75
N GLY A 131 2.30 -0.39 -8.30
CA GLY A 131 2.24 -1.68 -7.65
C GLY A 131 3.58 -2.38 -7.70
N THR A 132 4.50 -1.98 -6.83
CA THR A 132 5.84 -2.58 -6.72
C THR A 132 6.39 -2.52 -5.29
N ASP A 133 7.57 -3.07 -5.07
CA ASP A 133 8.25 -3.07 -3.77
C ASP A 133 9.09 -1.79 -3.55
N VAL A 134 9.77 -1.69 -2.40
CA VAL A 134 10.66 -0.56 -2.09
C VAL A 134 11.73 -0.34 -3.15
N ALA A 135 12.34 -1.40 -3.67
CA ALA A 135 13.40 -1.28 -4.67
C ALA A 135 12.87 -0.76 -6.00
N GLY A 136 11.76 -1.32 -6.48
CA GLY A 136 11.05 -0.85 -7.68
C GLY A 136 10.67 0.62 -7.56
N MET A 137 10.03 1.02 -6.45
CA MET A 137 9.62 2.40 -6.27
C MET A 137 10.80 3.38 -6.19
N ARG A 138 11.93 3.00 -5.57
CA ARG A 138 13.13 3.84 -5.55
C ARG A 138 13.66 4.13 -6.95
N THR A 139 13.62 3.13 -7.84
CA THR A 139 14.02 3.33 -9.24
C THR A 139 12.99 4.12 -10.04
N LEU A 140 11.69 3.92 -9.80
CA LEU A 140 10.62 4.73 -10.41
C LEU A 140 10.72 6.20 -9.99
N TYR A 141 11.08 6.49 -8.74
CA TYR A 141 11.34 7.86 -8.30
C TYR A 141 12.50 8.49 -9.07
N ARG A 142 13.60 7.76 -9.28
CA ARG A 142 14.73 8.24 -10.12
C ARG A 142 14.30 8.48 -11.56
N LEU A 143 13.44 7.60 -12.10
CA LEU A 143 12.85 7.80 -13.42
C LEU A 143 12.00 9.07 -13.46
N ALA A 144 11.16 9.32 -12.45
CA ALA A 144 10.41 10.56 -12.33
C ALA A 144 11.35 11.78 -12.33
N CYS A 145 12.38 11.79 -11.49
CA CYS A 145 13.40 12.86 -11.47
C CYS A 145 14.02 13.14 -12.84
N ALA A 146 14.29 12.11 -13.64
CA ALA A 146 14.88 12.26 -14.96
C ALA A 146 13.88 12.80 -16.01
N THR A 147 12.60 12.49 -15.85
CA THR A 147 11.56 12.70 -16.89
C THR A 147 10.55 13.79 -16.55
N GLY A 148 10.60 14.38 -15.36
CA GLY A 148 9.60 15.35 -14.94
C GLY A 148 8.22 14.75 -14.70
N ALA A 149 8.16 13.46 -14.33
CA ALA A 149 6.90 12.72 -14.24
C ALA A 149 6.12 13.01 -12.97
N ILE A 150 4.80 12.90 -13.09
CA ILE A 150 3.86 12.87 -11.96
C ILE A 150 3.76 11.43 -11.48
N SER A 151 3.71 11.20 -10.17
CA SER A 151 3.55 9.85 -9.59
C SER A 151 2.25 9.73 -8.81
N ASP A 152 1.42 8.73 -9.11
CA ASP A 152 0.22 8.40 -8.33
C ASP A 152 -0.05 6.88 -8.33
N ALA A 153 -0.55 6.36 -7.21
CA ALA A 153 -0.83 4.93 -7.06
C ALA A 153 -2.23 4.55 -7.58
N ALA A 154 -2.48 3.27 -7.86
CA ALA A 154 -3.82 2.81 -8.24
C ALA A 154 -4.89 3.14 -7.19
N ALA A 155 -4.53 3.07 -5.90
CA ALA A 155 -5.38 3.47 -4.78
C ALA A 155 -5.11 4.93 -4.32
N GLY A 156 -4.67 5.79 -5.24
CA GLY A 156 -4.19 7.14 -4.97
C GLY A 156 -5.20 8.03 -4.25
N GLU A 157 -6.48 7.96 -4.62
CA GLU A 157 -7.52 8.81 -4.01
C GLU A 157 -7.73 8.50 -2.53
N ALA A 158 -7.90 7.22 -2.18
CA ALA A 158 -8.05 6.80 -0.80
C ALA A 158 -6.82 7.15 0.06
N LEU A 159 -5.61 7.01 -0.51
CA LEU A 159 -4.36 7.40 0.15
C LEU A 159 -4.25 8.92 0.33
N SER A 160 -4.59 9.70 -0.70
CA SER A 160 -4.50 11.16 -0.67
C SER A 160 -5.48 11.76 0.33
N GLN A 161 -6.72 11.27 0.36
CA GLN A 161 -7.74 11.73 1.32
C GLN A 161 -7.33 11.46 2.77
N GLY A 162 -6.83 10.24 3.06
CA GLY A 162 -6.32 9.91 4.40
C GLY A 162 -5.10 10.74 4.79
N LEU A 163 -4.15 10.92 3.88
CA LEU A 163 -2.96 11.70 4.13
C LEU A 163 -3.27 13.19 4.36
N ARG A 164 -4.15 13.80 3.55
CA ARG A 164 -4.53 15.21 3.71
C ARG A 164 -5.14 15.48 5.08
N ALA A 165 -6.05 14.61 5.54
CA ALA A 165 -6.62 14.70 6.88
C ALA A 165 -5.52 14.71 7.97
N HIS A 166 -4.48 13.89 7.81
CA HIS A 166 -3.32 13.87 8.71
C HIS A 166 -2.42 15.10 8.58
N GLN A 167 -2.20 15.62 7.37
CA GLN A 167 -1.40 16.84 7.16
C GLN A 167 -2.06 18.07 7.76
N ASP A 168 -3.40 18.16 7.70
CA ASP A 168 -4.15 19.32 8.19
C ASP A 168 -4.34 19.31 9.72
N ARG A 169 -4.50 18.12 10.32
CA ARG A 169 -4.93 17.98 11.74
C ARG A 169 -4.15 16.97 12.57
N GLY A 170 -3.18 16.27 12.00
CA GLY A 170 -2.50 15.15 12.65
C GLY A 170 -3.40 13.91 12.78
N GLY A 171 -3.01 12.95 13.60
CA GLY A 171 -3.85 11.80 13.91
C GLY A 171 -3.25 10.87 14.96
N TYR A 172 -4.09 9.99 15.47
CA TYR A 172 -3.77 8.97 16.45
C TYR A 172 -3.96 7.60 15.78
N THR A 173 -2.87 6.94 15.42
CA THR A 173 -2.89 5.63 14.75
C THR A 173 -2.27 4.56 15.63
N THR A 174 -2.63 3.31 15.40
CA THR A 174 -2.11 2.15 16.13
C THR A 174 -1.67 1.03 15.17
N THR A 175 -1.05 -0.01 15.72
CA THR A 175 -0.59 -1.20 15.00
C THR A 175 -1.48 -2.41 15.20
N LEU A 176 -1.46 -3.38 14.29
CA LEU A 176 -2.23 -4.62 14.46
C LEU A 176 -1.89 -5.33 15.79
N ALA A 177 -0.61 -5.28 16.20
CA ALA A 177 -0.15 -5.88 17.45
C ALA A 177 -0.71 -5.14 18.67
N GLU A 178 -0.68 -3.80 18.67
CA GLU A 178 -1.22 -3.04 19.79
C GLU A 178 -2.75 -3.22 19.92
N VAL A 179 -3.48 -3.27 18.81
CA VAL A 179 -4.91 -3.60 18.83
C VAL A 179 -5.13 -4.99 19.40
N ARG A 180 -4.35 -5.98 18.94
CA ARG A 180 -4.43 -7.37 19.43
C ARG A 180 -4.21 -7.50 20.92
N GLU A 181 -3.24 -6.78 21.48
CA GLU A 181 -2.87 -6.90 22.89
C GLU A 181 -3.71 -6.03 23.82
N ARG A 182 -4.27 -4.91 23.34
CA ARG A 182 -4.82 -3.87 24.24
C ARG A 182 -6.27 -3.50 24.00
N ALA A 183 -6.78 -3.63 22.78
CA ALA A 183 -8.14 -3.16 22.49
C ALA A 183 -9.16 -3.99 23.26
N ASP A 184 -10.07 -3.34 23.98
CA ASP A 184 -11.25 -3.96 24.61
C ASP A 184 -12.55 -3.55 23.93
N LEU A 185 -12.52 -2.49 23.10
CA LEU A 185 -13.59 -2.11 22.18
C LEU A 185 -13.03 -1.85 20.77
N ILE A 186 -13.53 -2.58 19.78
CA ILE A 186 -13.24 -2.35 18.36
C ILE A 186 -14.53 -1.88 17.67
N VAL A 187 -14.47 -0.69 17.08
CA VAL A 187 -15.57 -0.11 16.29
C VAL A 187 -15.17 -0.11 14.81
N LEU A 188 -15.79 -0.97 14.02
CA LEU A 188 -15.71 -0.99 12.56
C LEU A 188 -16.60 0.13 12.03
N VAL A 189 -16.00 1.17 11.44
CA VAL A 189 -16.71 2.38 11.01
C VAL A 189 -17.01 2.35 9.51
N GLY A 190 -18.27 2.64 9.16
CA GLY A 190 -18.76 2.60 7.79
C GLY A 190 -18.95 1.17 7.32
N SER A 191 -18.57 0.88 6.08
CA SER A 191 -18.71 -0.45 5.51
C SER A 191 -17.43 -1.27 5.72
N TRP A 192 -17.51 -2.31 6.55
CA TRP A 192 -16.47 -3.32 6.66
C TRP A 192 -16.31 -4.10 5.33
N ALA A 193 -15.08 -4.42 4.95
CA ALA A 193 -14.73 -5.07 3.69
C ALA A 193 -13.95 -6.37 3.92
N PRO A 194 -14.58 -7.43 4.45
CA PRO A 194 -13.90 -8.70 4.72
C PRO A 194 -13.25 -9.29 3.47
N GLN A 195 -13.74 -8.97 2.27
CA GLN A 195 -13.14 -9.44 1.01
C GLN A 195 -11.76 -8.81 0.74
N ARG A 196 -11.49 -7.60 1.24
CA ARG A 196 -10.22 -6.89 1.06
C ARG A 196 -9.17 -7.28 2.11
N ALA A 197 -9.60 -7.62 3.31
CA ALA A 197 -8.75 -7.98 4.43
C ALA A 197 -9.39 -9.13 5.24
N PRO A 198 -9.49 -10.34 4.66
CA PRO A 198 -10.29 -11.45 5.22
C PRO A 198 -9.81 -11.91 6.60
N LEU A 199 -8.51 -11.74 6.87
CA LEU A 199 -7.90 -12.14 8.13
C LEU A 199 -7.72 -10.98 9.11
N LEU A 200 -8.39 -9.84 8.91
CA LEU A 200 -8.27 -8.71 9.82
C LEU A 200 -8.70 -9.09 11.23
N LEU A 201 -9.96 -9.52 11.42
CA LEU A 201 -10.47 -9.88 12.74
C LEU A 201 -9.72 -11.07 13.36
N PRO A 202 -9.43 -12.17 12.63
CA PRO A 202 -8.52 -13.21 13.13
C PRO A 202 -7.19 -12.65 13.64
N ARG A 203 -6.54 -11.76 12.90
CA ARG A 203 -5.23 -11.20 13.29
C ARG A 203 -5.31 -10.24 14.49
N LEU A 204 -6.48 -9.67 14.76
CA LEU A 204 -6.72 -8.79 15.90
C LEU A 204 -7.21 -9.54 17.16
N ILE A 205 -7.80 -10.72 17.01
CA ILE A 205 -8.58 -11.35 18.11
C ILE A 205 -8.14 -12.78 18.42
N ASP A 206 -7.65 -13.54 17.44
CA ASP A 206 -7.35 -14.96 17.63
C ASP A 206 -6.28 -15.17 18.71
N GLY A 207 -6.45 -16.21 19.51
CA GLY A 207 -5.58 -16.52 20.66
C GLY A 207 -5.71 -15.59 21.88
N ARG A 208 -6.66 -14.64 21.91
CA ARG A 208 -6.94 -13.86 23.13
C ARG A 208 -7.80 -14.64 24.12
N ASP A 209 -7.53 -14.51 25.41
CA ASP A 209 -8.41 -15.04 26.46
C ASP A 209 -9.73 -14.26 26.47
N GLU A 210 -9.63 -12.93 26.57
CA GLU A 210 -10.77 -12.01 26.55
C GLU A 210 -10.86 -11.27 25.20
N PRO A 211 -11.83 -11.63 24.33
CA PRO A 211 -12.03 -10.93 23.07
C PRO A 211 -12.63 -9.52 23.31
N PRO A 212 -12.29 -8.54 22.47
CA PRO A 212 -12.88 -7.20 22.56
C PRO A 212 -14.37 -7.22 22.21
N VAL A 213 -15.10 -6.21 22.70
CA VAL A 213 -16.44 -5.93 22.19
C VAL A 213 -16.33 -5.42 20.76
N LEU A 214 -17.11 -6.01 19.84
CA LEU A 214 -17.15 -5.62 18.44
C LEU A 214 -18.41 -4.81 18.15
N VAL A 215 -18.22 -3.65 17.54
CA VAL A 215 -19.30 -2.79 17.06
C VAL A 215 -19.11 -2.54 15.57
N LEU A 216 -20.17 -2.69 14.79
CA LEU A 216 -20.27 -2.16 13.43
C LEU A 216 -21.08 -0.86 13.48
N LEU A 217 -20.44 0.27 13.18
CA LEU A 217 -21.07 1.59 13.08
C LEU A 217 -21.35 1.91 11.62
N GLY A 218 -22.60 1.68 11.19
CA GLY A 218 -23.05 1.96 9.84
C GLY A 218 -23.52 0.72 9.08
N ASP A 219 -23.65 0.83 7.76
CA ASP A 219 -24.23 -0.22 6.92
C ASP A 219 -23.15 -0.89 6.06
N GLU A 220 -23.22 -2.22 5.95
CA GLU A 220 -22.40 -3.04 5.05
C GLU A 220 -22.99 -3.17 3.64
N GLY A 221 -24.10 -2.49 3.35
CA GLY A 221 -24.87 -2.70 2.12
C GLY A 221 -25.70 -3.98 2.19
N GLY A 222 -26.09 -4.40 3.40
CA GLY A 222 -26.80 -5.64 3.70
C GLY A 222 -27.05 -5.82 5.21
N PRO A 223 -27.93 -6.75 5.62
CA PRO A 223 -28.19 -6.98 7.04
C PRO A 223 -26.90 -7.44 7.74
N PRO A 224 -26.53 -6.84 8.89
CA PRO A 224 -25.33 -7.24 9.61
C PRO A 224 -25.48 -8.69 10.10
N PRO A 225 -24.42 -9.50 10.09
CA PRO A 225 -24.51 -10.92 10.40
C PRO A 225 -24.86 -11.22 11.88
N GLY A 226 -24.89 -10.21 12.76
CA GLY A 226 -25.19 -10.33 14.19
C GLY A 226 -24.09 -11.01 15.01
N THR A 227 -23.36 -11.94 14.40
CA THR A 227 -22.15 -12.56 14.92
C THR A 227 -21.05 -12.57 13.85
N VAL A 228 -19.80 -12.76 14.28
CA VAL A 228 -18.66 -12.97 13.40
C VAL A 228 -17.83 -14.14 13.92
N ARG A 229 -17.40 -15.01 13.00
CA ARG A 229 -16.54 -16.15 13.33
C ARG A 229 -15.07 -15.74 13.27
N VAL A 230 -14.35 -15.97 14.36
CA VAL A 230 -12.91 -15.72 14.49
C VAL A 230 -12.25 -16.97 15.04
N GLY A 231 -11.47 -17.65 14.20
CA GLY A 231 -10.99 -19.00 14.50
C GLY A 231 -12.16 -19.95 14.76
N GLU A 232 -12.13 -20.60 15.92
CA GLU A 232 -13.19 -21.50 16.38
C GLU A 232 -14.31 -20.78 17.17
N ARG A 233 -14.17 -19.48 17.42
CA ARG A 233 -15.12 -18.71 18.24
C ARG A 233 -16.15 -17.98 17.38
N GLU A 234 -17.38 -17.93 17.87
CA GLU A 234 -18.42 -17.05 17.35
C GLU A 234 -18.60 -15.88 18.32
N LEU A 235 -18.41 -14.65 17.84
CA LEU A 235 -18.43 -13.44 18.65
C LEU A 235 -19.61 -12.56 18.27
N PRO A 236 -20.32 -11.94 19.25
CA PRO A 236 -21.36 -10.96 18.95
C PRO A 236 -20.79 -9.76 18.19
N LEU A 237 -21.48 -9.33 17.13
CA LEU A 237 -21.22 -8.10 16.41
C LEU A 237 -22.38 -7.13 16.64
N LEU A 238 -22.16 -6.14 17.50
CA LEU A 238 -23.18 -5.14 17.83
C LEU A 238 -23.34 -4.16 16.67
N HIS A 239 -24.50 -4.13 16.04
CA HIS A 239 -24.79 -3.16 15.00
C HIS A 239 -25.34 -1.86 15.58
N VAL A 240 -24.78 -0.73 15.13
CA VAL A 240 -25.27 0.61 15.43
C VAL A 240 -25.54 1.31 14.10
N PRO A 241 -26.81 1.60 13.76
CA PRO A 241 -27.14 2.26 12.50
C PRO A 241 -26.63 3.71 12.50
N LEU A 242 -26.43 4.25 11.29
CA LEU A 242 -26.14 5.67 11.12
C LEU A 242 -27.35 6.51 11.55
N ALA A 243 -27.07 7.66 12.14
CA ALA A 243 -28.04 8.72 12.31
C ALA A 243 -27.92 9.69 11.14
N GLY A 244 -28.78 9.52 10.12
CA GLY A 244 -28.59 10.22 8.84
C GLY A 244 -27.43 9.59 8.07
N ASP A 245 -26.34 10.33 7.93
CA ASP A 245 -25.09 9.84 7.33
C ASP A 245 -23.98 9.65 8.39
N LEU A 246 -22.78 9.26 7.92
CA LEU A 246 -21.64 9.07 8.82
C LEU A 246 -21.13 10.40 9.40
N PHE A 247 -21.32 11.53 8.71
CA PHE A 247 -20.94 12.84 9.24
C PHE A 247 -21.79 13.23 10.45
N ASP A 248 -23.10 13.12 10.31
CA ASP A 248 -24.07 13.40 11.37
C ASP A 248 -23.87 12.46 12.56
N THR A 249 -23.66 11.18 12.27
CA THR A 249 -23.34 10.15 13.28
C THR A 249 -22.10 10.53 14.10
N LEU A 250 -20.99 10.90 13.44
CA LEU A 250 -19.76 11.30 14.12
C LEU A 250 -19.93 12.62 14.89
N ALA A 251 -20.73 13.55 14.38
CA ALA A 251 -21.05 14.79 15.08
C ALA A 251 -21.83 14.52 16.38
N HIS A 252 -22.83 13.64 16.34
CA HIS A 252 -23.56 13.23 17.54
C HIS A 252 -22.66 12.53 18.57
N LEU A 253 -21.78 11.63 18.13
CA LEU A 253 -20.81 10.97 19.02
C LEU A 253 -19.84 11.98 19.66
N LEU A 254 -19.35 12.96 18.90
CA LEU A 254 -18.52 14.05 19.42
C LEU A 254 -19.23 14.88 20.49
N LEU A 255 -20.52 15.16 20.32
CA LEU A 255 -21.33 15.90 21.30
C LEU A 255 -21.55 15.07 22.58
N LEU A 256 -21.88 13.78 22.43
CA LEU A 256 -22.08 12.86 23.55
C LEU A 256 -20.81 12.69 24.39
N LEU A 257 -19.65 12.53 23.75
CA LEU A 257 -18.35 12.36 24.40
C LEU A 257 -17.70 13.71 24.82
N GLY A 258 -18.39 14.82 24.53
CA GLY A 258 -17.99 16.17 24.88
C GLY A 258 -18.61 16.70 26.17
N ASP A 259 -19.44 15.91 26.87
CA ASP A 259 -20.24 16.29 28.04
C ASP A 259 -21.07 17.57 27.84
N ARG A 260 -21.59 17.79 26.62
CA ARG A 260 -22.40 18.97 26.33
C ARG A 260 -23.78 18.82 27.00
N PRO A 261 -24.27 19.82 27.77
CA PRO A 261 -25.59 19.76 28.37
C PRO A 261 -26.68 19.48 27.32
N GLY A 262 -27.56 18.52 27.61
CA GLY A 262 -28.65 18.13 26.69
C GLY A 262 -28.24 17.22 25.52
N ALA A 263 -26.96 16.89 25.35
CA ALA A 263 -26.51 16.04 24.24
C ALA A 263 -27.18 14.66 24.24
N ALA A 264 -27.32 14.02 25.40
CA ALA A 264 -27.97 12.71 25.51
C ALA A 264 -29.47 12.76 25.15
N ALA A 265 -30.17 13.84 25.50
CA ALA A 265 -31.59 14.01 25.21
C ALA A 265 -31.86 14.29 23.71
N ALA A 266 -30.93 14.96 23.04
CA ALA A 266 -31.02 15.27 21.62
C ALA A 266 -30.37 14.20 20.71
N ALA A 267 -29.69 13.21 21.29
CA ALA A 267 -28.98 12.21 20.52
C ALA A 267 -29.91 11.10 20.01
N PRO A 268 -29.66 10.59 18.79
CA PRO A 268 -30.28 9.37 18.29
C PRO A 268 -30.09 8.23 19.29
N ALA A 269 -31.19 7.54 19.64
CA ALA A 269 -31.21 6.52 20.70
C ALA A 269 -30.12 5.43 20.56
N PRO A 270 -29.79 4.92 19.35
CA PRO A 270 -28.73 3.91 19.20
C PRO A 270 -27.31 4.41 19.52
N LEU A 271 -27.05 5.73 19.43
CA LEU A 271 -25.72 6.30 19.65
C LEU A 271 -25.39 6.51 21.12
N VAL A 272 -26.39 6.66 21.99
CA VAL A 272 -26.16 6.87 23.43
C VAL A 272 -25.47 5.66 24.07
N PRO A 273 -25.92 4.40 23.88
CA PRO A 273 -25.21 3.22 24.40
C PRO A 273 -23.80 3.06 23.82
N LEU A 274 -23.60 3.41 22.54
CA LEU A 274 -22.28 3.36 21.93
C LEU A 274 -21.32 4.36 22.59
N ALA A 275 -21.74 5.62 22.74
CA ALA A 275 -20.93 6.64 23.40
C ALA A 275 -20.58 6.27 24.85
N THR A 276 -21.54 5.74 25.62
CA THR A 276 -21.30 5.23 26.98
C THR A 276 -20.24 4.13 26.99
N ARG A 277 -20.34 3.17 26.05
CA ARG A 277 -19.35 2.09 25.92
C ARG A 277 -17.97 2.62 25.54
N MET A 278 -17.90 3.56 24.60
CA MET A 278 -16.65 4.20 24.19
C MET A 278 -15.99 4.98 25.34
N ALA A 279 -16.78 5.62 26.20
CA ALA A 279 -16.27 6.35 27.37
C ALA A 279 -15.79 5.43 28.50
N ALA A 280 -16.35 4.23 28.62
CA ALA A 280 -16.03 3.27 29.68
C ALA A 280 -14.89 2.29 29.32
N ALA A 281 -14.63 2.10 28.03
CA ALA A 281 -13.58 1.20 27.54
C ALA A 281 -12.17 1.70 27.93
N ALA A 282 -11.28 0.76 28.24
CA ALA A 282 -9.88 1.06 28.54
C ALA A 282 -9.11 1.47 27.28
N SER A 283 -9.43 0.85 26.14
CA SER A 283 -8.76 1.06 24.85
C SER A 283 -9.73 0.91 23.67
N VAL A 284 -10.16 2.04 23.11
CA VAL A 284 -11.06 2.10 21.95
C VAL A 284 -10.28 2.14 20.65
N VAL A 285 -10.56 1.23 19.72
CA VAL A 285 -9.98 1.26 18.38
C VAL A 285 -11.06 1.49 17.35
N LEU A 286 -10.93 2.59 16.59
CA LEU A 286 -11.77 2.84 15.41
C LEU A 286 -11.06 2.27 14.18
N VAL A 287 -11.71 1.34 13.48
CA VAL A 287 -11.17 0.70 12.27
C VAL A 287 -11.99 1.19 11.08
N TRP A 288 -11.35 1.67 10.02
CA TRP A 288 -12.05 2.10 8.81
C TRP A 288 -11.27 1.78 7.55
N GLU A 289 -11.99 1.71 6.44
CA GLU A 289 -11.44 1.55 5.10
C GLU A 289 -11.55 2.89 4.36
N PRO A 290 -10.44 3.65 4.13
CA PRO A 290 -10.52 4.96 3.49
C PRO A 290 -11.22 4.93 2.12
N SER A 291 -11.03 3.86 1.34
CA SER A 291 -11.66 3.72 0.02
C SER A 291 -13.19 3.54 0.05
N ARG A 292 -13.77 3.26 1.22
CA ARG A 292 -15.21 3.06 1.42
C ARG A 292 -15.91 4.21 2.14
N LEU A 293 -15.18 5.27 2.51
CA LEU A 293 -15.75 6.46 3.12
C LEU A 293 -16.39 7.43 2.11
N GLY A 294 -16.30 7.13 0.81
CA GLY A 294 -16.90 7.93 -0.26
C GLY A 294 -16.12 9.21 -0.61
N PRO A 295 -16.72 10.15 -1.36
CA PRO A 295 -16.02 11.29 -1.97
C PRO A 295 -15.49 12.32 -0.97
N HIS A 296 -15.98 12.32 0.27
CA HIS A 296 -15.55 13.24 1.33
C HIS A 296 -14.77 12.52 2.45
N ALA A 297 -14.07 11.43 2.09
CA ALA A 297 -13.31 10.61 3.02
C ALA A 297 -12.37 11.42 3.92
N GLY A 298 -11.65 12.42 3.40
CA GLY A 298 -10.74 13.25 4.19
C GLY A 298 -11.43 13.94 5.38
N LEU A 299 -12.60 14.55 5.15
CA LEU A 299 -13.38 15.20 6.20
C LEU A 299 -13.96 14.22 7.23
N LEU A 300 -14.28 12.99 6.82
CA LEU A 300 -14.70 11.92 7.73
C LEU A 300 -13.52 11.45 8.58
N ILE A 301 -12.35 11.26 7.97
CA ILE A 301 -11.12 10.87 8.67
C ILE A 301 -10.72 11.95 9.68
N GLU A 302 -10.80 13.24 9.32
CA GLU A 302 -10.58 14.33 10.28
C GLU A 302 -11.53 14.22 11.49
N ARG A 303 -12.82 13.97 11.26
CA ARG A 303 -13.80 13.81 12.36
C ARG A 303 -13.53 12.56 13.20
N LEU A 304 -13.10 11.47 12.59
CA LEU A 304 -12.65 10.27 13.32
C LEU A 304 -11.46 10.60 14.21
N GLN A 305 -10.47 11.33 13.70
CA GLN A 305 -9.31 11.75 14.49
C GLN A 305 -9.68 12.71 15.62
N LEU A 306 -10.63 13.63 15.38
CA LEU A 306 -11.18 14.50 16.43
C LEU A 306 -11.91 13.70 17.53
N LEU A 307 -12.67 12.68 17.14
CA LEU A 307 -13.37 11.78 18.06
C LEU A 307 -12.38 10.98 18.91
N ILE A 308 -11.33 10.42 18.28
CA ILE A 308 -10.25 9.72 18.97
C ILE A 308 -9.53 10.66 19.94
N GLY A 309 -9.18 11.87 19.50
CA GLY A 309 -8.59 12.89 20.36
C GLY A 309 -9.49 13.29 21.53
N ARG A 310 -10.82 13.20 21.39
CA ARG A 310 -11.78 13.42 22.48
C ARG A 310 -11.68 12.35 23.55
N LEU A 311 -11.67 11.08 23.13
CA LEU A 311 -11.57 9.91 24.00
C LEU A 311 -10.22 9.90 24.74
N ASN A 312 -9.14 10.26 24.04
CA ASN A 312 -7.79 10.35 24.60
C ASN A 312 -7.62 11.37 25.74
N ARG A 313 -8.61 12.21 26.02
CA ARG A 313 -8.59 13.08 27.20
C ARG A 313 -8.82 12.32 28.52
N ARG A 314 -9.39 11.11 28.47
CA ARG A 314 -9.80 10.34 29.65
C ARG A 314 -9.47 8.84 29.58
N GLY A 315 -9.10 8.32 28.41
CA GLY A 315 -8.73 6.92 28.21
C GLY A 315 -7.73 6.78 27.08
N HIS A 316 -7.59 5.56 26.56
CA HIS A 316 -6.80 5.30 25.35
C HIS A 316 -7.72 5.06 24.16
N ALA A 317 -7.45 5.75 23.05
CA ALA A 317 -8.13 5.52 21.80
C ALA A 317 -7.18 5.73 20.62
N ALA A 318 -7.35 4.91 19.58
CA ALA A 318 -6.54 5.00 18.37
C ALA A 318 -7.34 4.60 17.12
N GLY A 319 -6.82 5.01 15.96
CA GLY A 319 -7.35 4.64 14.66
C GLY A 319 -6.51 3.56 13.98
N LEU A 320 -7.18 2.60 13.34
CA LEU A 320 -6.55 1.62 12.45
C LEU A 320 -7.15 1.76 11.04
N PRO A 321 -6.59 2.65 10.20
CA PRO A 321 -7.00 2.73 8.81
C PRO A 321 -6.48 1.52 8.03
N ILE A 322 -7.38 0.75 7.40
CA ILE A 322 -6.98 -0.33 6.50
C ILE A 322 -6.61 0.28 5.14
N SER A 323 -5.38 0.77 5.03
CA SER A 323 -4.90 1.51 3.85
C SER A 323 -3.93 0.69 3.01
N GLY A 324 -3.73 1.10 1.75
CA GLY A 324 -2.69 0.52 0.89
C GLY A 324 -3.06 -0.81 0.24
N GLY A 325 -2.19 -1.81 0.37
CA GLY A 325 -2.24 -3.05 -0.41
C GLY A 325 -1.50 -2.95 -1.74
N HIS A 326 -0.99 -4.09 -2.24
CA HIS A 326 -0.28 -4.19 -3.52
C HIS A 326 0.79 -3.11 -3.75
N GLY A 327 1.51 -2.71 -2.70
CA GLY A 327 2.57 -1.70 -2.80
C GLY A 327 2.12 -0.24 -2.80
N ALA A 328 0.83 0.08 -2.76
CA ALA A 328 0.37 1.48 -2.81
C ALA A 328 0.88 2.32 -1.61
N MET A 329 0.87 1.75 -0.40
CA MET A 329 1.44 2.41 0.79
C MET A 329 2.97 2.47 0.72
N THR A 330 3.61 1.42 0.20
CA THR A 330 5.05 1.42 -0.07
C THR A 330 5.43 2.56 -1.00
N ALA A 331 4.68 2.76 -2.09
CA ALA A 331 4.88 3.84 -3.04
C ALA A 331 4.82 5.21 -2.35
N GLN A 332 3.80 5.41 -1.51
CA GLN A 332 3.60 6.61 -0.72
C GLN A 332 4.77 6.91 0.23
N TYR A 333 5.27 5.92 0.97
CA TYR A 333 6.41 6.16 1.87
C TYR A 333 7.72 6.38 1.14
N VAL A 334 8.00 5.59 0.11
CA VAL A 334 9.23 5.74 -0.67
C VAL A 334 9.28 7.13 -1.28
N HIS A 335 8.18 7.60 -1.84
CA HIS A 335 8.10 8.95 -2.40
C HIS A 335 8.34 10.00 -1.31
N ALA A 336 7.71 9.86 -0.14
CA ALA A 336 7.85 10.78 0.98
C ALA A 336 9.28 10.88 1.51
N TRP A 337 9.98 9.77 1.76
CA TRP A 337 11.35 9.85 2.30
C TRP A 337 12.39 10.28 1.26
N LEU A 338 12.12 10.12 -0.04
CA LEU A 338 13.05 10.54 -1.10
C LEU A 338 12.89 12.02 -1.48
N SER A 339 11.68 12.58 -1.36
CA SER A 339 11.38 13.96 -1.80
C SER A 339 10.98 14.92 -0.68
N GLY A 340 10.59 14.41 0.48
CA GLY A 340 9.88 15.18 1.51
C GLY A 340 8.38 15.42 1.19
N LEU A 341 7.89 14.95 0.05
CA LEU A 341 6.52 15.16 -0.43
C LEU A 341 5.83 13.83 -0.77
N PRO A 342 4.50 13.74 -0.64
CA PRO A 342 3.79 12.50 -0.92
C PRO A 342 3.60 12.25 -2.42
N LEU A 343 2.87 11.18 -2.78
CA LEU A 343 2.38 11.00 -4.15
C LEU A 343 1.52 12.20 -4.60
N ARG A 344 1.17 12.21 -5.89
CA ARG A 344 0.59 13.37 -6.59
C ARG A 344 1.53 14.58 -6.53
N THR A 345 2.78 14.27 -6.80
CA THR A 345 3.87 15.22 -6.93
C THR A 345 4.54 14.99 -8.27
N ARG A 346 4.79 16.08 -9.00
CA ARG A 346 5.70 16.09 -10.13
C ARG A 346 7.11 16.27 -9.60
N VAL A 347 8.00 15.40 -10.03
CA VAL A 347 9.41 15.44 -9.67
C VAL A 347 10.21 15.52 -10.96
N GLY A 348 11.13 16.47 -11.07
CA GLY A 348 11.92 16.63 -12.28
C GLY A 348 13.15 17.52 -12.11
N PRO A 349 13.91 17.77 -13.19
CA PRO A 349 15.11 18.61 -13.14
C PRO A 349 14.81 20.07 -12.75
N LEU A 350 13.57 20.52 -12.92
CA LEU A 350 13.10 21.86 -12.58
C LEU A 350 12.63 22.00 -11.12
N GLY A 351 12.62 20.90 -10.35
CA GLY A 351 12.20 20.89 -8.96
C GLY A 351 11.01 19.98 -8.68
N LEU A 352 10.31 20.28 -7.58
CA LEU A 352 9.18 19.51 -7.06
C LEU A 352 7.92 20.38 -7.11
N GLU A 353 6.85 19.88 -7.72
CA GLU A 353 5.52 20.50 -7.67
C GLU A 353 4.55 19.51 -7.03
N HIS A 354 3.99 19.86 -5.87
CA HIS A 354 3.00 19.04 -5.18
C HIS A 354 1.62 19.68 -5.28
N ASP A 355 0.67 18.96 -5.87
CA ASP A 355 -0.72 19.38 -5.94
C ASP A 355 -1.63 18.13 -6.00
N PRO A 356 -2.22 17.70 -4.88
CA PRO A 356 -2.99 16.46 -4.84
C PRO A 356 -4.30 16.49 -5.63
N LEU A 357 -4.79 17.67 -6.02
CA LEU A 357 -6.02 17.79 -6.81
C LEU A 357 -5.67 17.80 -8.30
N ARG A 358 -4.68 18.63 -8.67
CA ARG A 358 -4.20 18.71 -10.06
C ARG A 358 -3.57 17.40 -10.50
N TYR A 359 -2.83 16.73 -9.63
CA TYR A 359 -2.03 15.56 -9.98
C TYR A 359 -2.67 14.22 -9.59
N ASP A 360 -3.99 14.20 -9.39
CA ASP A 360 -4.76 12.96 -9.38
C ASP A 360 -4.68 12.25 -10.75
N ALA A 361 -4.24 10.99 -10.76
CA ALA A 361 -4.07 10.22 -11.99
C ALA A 361 -5.39 10.04 -12.76
N HIS A 362 -6.50 9.77 -12.07
CA HIS A 362 -7.79 9.56 -12.73
C HIS A 362 -8.24 10.81 -13.47
N ARG A 363 -8.15 11.98 -12.83
CA ARG A 363 -8.45 13.30 -13.40
C ARG A 363 -7.55 13.59 -14.60
N LEU A 364 -6.22 13.44 -14.45
CA LEU A 364 -5.26 13.72 -15.53
C LEU A 364 -5.54 12.87 -16.77
N ILE A 365 -5.83 11.59 -16.59
CA ILE A 365 -6.14 10.67 -17.67
C ILE A 365 -7.49 11.02 -18.30
N ALA A 366 -8.54 11.23 -17.50
CA ALA A 366 -9.88 11.55 -17.99
C ALA A 366 -9.93 12.89 -18.75
N ALA A 367 -9.11 13.86 -18.36
CA ALA A 367 -9.01 15.16 -19.03
C ALA A 367 -8.06 15.14 -20.25
N GLY A 368 -7.38 14.03 -20.54
CA GLY A 368 -6.39 13.94 -21.62
C GLY A 368 -5.16 14.82 -21.39
N GLU A 369 -4.84 15.14 -20.14
CA GLU A 369 -3.73 16.03 -19.78
C GLU A 369 -2.38 15.30 -19.73
N THR A 370 -2.36 13.97 -19.66
CA THR A 370 -1.12 13.17 -19.78
C THR A 370 -0.95 12.65 -21.21
N ASP A 371 0.28 12.70 -21.71
CA ASP A 371 0.64 12.23 -23.04
C ASP A 371 1.37 10.85 -23.04
N LEU A 372 1.78 10.38 -21.87
CA LEU A 372 2.35 9.05 -21.67
C LEU A 372 2.05 8.53 -20.26
N LEU A 373 1.48 7.32 -20.20
CA LEU A 373 1.28 6.59 -18.95
C LEU A 373 2.29 5.45 -18.83
N LEU A 374 3.12 5.44 -17.79
CA LEU A 374 3.86 4.26 -17.35
C LEU A 374 3.10 3.63 -16.18
N TRP A 375 2.44 2.50 -16.41
CA TRP A 375 1.66 1.78 -15.40
C TRP A 375 2.45 0.61 -14.83
N VAL A 376 2.58 0.54 -13.51
CA VAL A 376 3.29 -0.55 -12.81
C VAL A 376 2.30 -1.36 -11.97
N ASP A 377 2.26 -2.65 -12.21
CA ASP A 377 1.36 -3.57 -11.51
C ASP A 377 1.93 -4.99 -11.42
N SER A 378 2.76 -5.22 -10.39
CA SER A 378 3.34 -6.53 -10.10
C SER A 378 2.36 -7.53 -9.49
N TRP A 379 1.10 -7.19 -9.20
CA TRP A 379 0.13 -8.09 -8.55
C TRP A 379 -1.25 -8.17 -9.22
N ARG A 380 -1.43 -7.54 -10.39
CA ARG A 380 -2.73 -7.44 -11.09
C ARG A 380 -3.81 -6.78 -10.24
N ALA A 381 -3.43 -5.77 -9.46
CA ALA A 381 -4.29 -5.15 -8.45
C ALA A 381 -5.40 -4.29 -9.04
N ALA A 382 -5.19 -3.72 -10.23
CA ALA A 382 -6.12 -2.80 -10.87
C ALA A 382 -6.01 -2.86 -12.40
N PRO A 383 -7.10 -2.58 -13.13
CA PRO A 383 -7.05 -2.49 -14.58
C PRO A 383 -6.13 -1.34 -15.02
N VAL A 384 -5.41 -1.54 -16.12
CA VAL A 384 -4.60 -0.48 -16.74
C VAL A 384 -5.57 0.58 -17.31
N PRO A 385 -5.48 1.85 -16.89
CA PRO A 385 -6.32 2.91 -17.43
C PRO A 385 -6.17 3.08 -18.95
N THR A 386 -7.25 3.48 -19.61
CA THR A 386 -7.28 3.73 -21.06
C THR A 386 -7.89 5.09 -21.35
N HIS A 387 -7.37 5.77 -22.37
CA HIS A 387 -7.91 7.01 -22.92
C HIS A 387 -7.55 7.08 -24.41
N PRO A 388 -8.41 7.60 -25.30
CA PRO A 388 -8.08 7.76 -26.71
C PRO A 388 -6.73 8.48 -26.92
N GLY A 389 -5.85 7.89 -27.74
CA GLY A 389 -4.55 8.46 -28.09
C GLY A 389 -3.45 8.35 -27.00
N LEU A 390 -3.77 7.87 -25.79
CA LEU A 390 -2.79 7.76 -24.71
C LEU A 390 -1.83 6.58 -24.95
N ARG A 391 -0.54 6.89 -25.13
CA ARG A 391 0.53 5.89 -25.14
C ARG A 391 0.74 5.33 -23.75
N ARG A 392 1.01 4.02 -23.68
CA ARG A 392 1.14 3.28 -22.42
C ARG A 392 2.38 2.39 -22.42
N ILE A 393 3.19 2.52 -21.38
CA ILE A 393 4.22 1.54 -21.02
C ILE A 393 3.70 0.78 -19.80
N VAL A 394 3.48 -0.53 -19.92
CA VAL A 394 2.94 -1.34 -18.82
C VAL A 394 4.03 -2.28 -18.32
N LEU A 395 4.45 -2.09 -17.07
CA LEU A 395 5.26 -3.04 -16.32
C LEU A 395 4.31 -3.94 -15.53
N GLY A 396 4.04 -5.13 -16.02
CA GLY A 396 3.02 -6.02 -15.44
C GLY A 396 3.43 -7.49 -15.46
N VAL A 397 2.64 -8.31 -14.78
CA VAL A 397 2.88 -9.77 -14.78
C VAL A 397 2.47 -10.37 -16.14
N PRO A 398 3.09 -11.47 -16.60
CA PRO A 398 2.89 -12.03 -17.95
C PRO A 398 1.43 -12.24 -18.36
N ALA A 399 0.57 -12.66 -17.41
CA ALA A 399 -0.86 -12.87 -17.64
C ALA A 399 -1.63 -11.64 -18.15
N GLN A 400 -1.11 -10.43 -17.91
CA GLN A 400 -1.75 -9.19 -18.38
C GLN A 400 -1.55 -8.97 -19.89
N ALA A 401 -0.53 -9.59 -20.50
CA ALA A 401 -0.13 -9.34 -21.88
C ALA A 401 -1.28 -9.61 -22.88
N ALA A 402 -2.01 -10.72 -22.70
CA ALA A 402 -3.13 -11.08 -23.58
C ALA A 402 -4.28 -10.07 -23.50
N ARG A 403 -4.59 -9.55 -22.31
CA ARG A 403 -5.65 -8.55 -22.11
C ARG A 403 -5.31 -7.20 -22.74
N LEU A 404 -4.03 -6.91 -22.90
CA LEU A 404 -3.53 -5.66 -23.46
C LEU A 404 -3.25 -5.74 -24.97
N ALA A 405 -3.34 -6.93 -25.57
CA ALA A 405 -2.95 -7.15 -26.96
C ALA A 405 -3.75 -6.32 -27.98
N GLY A 406 -5.05 -6.07 -27.73
CA GLY A 406 -5.90 -5.27 -28.61
C GLY A 406 -5.84 -3.76 -28.37
N ALA A 407 -5.00 -3.30 -27.44
CA ALA A 407 -4.99 -1.91 -27.00
C ALA A 407 -3.86 -1.14 -27.73
N PRO A 408 -4.17 -0.29 -28.73
CA PRO A 408 -3.13 0.38 -29.52
C PRO A 408 -2.28 1.34 -28.68
N GLY A 409 -1.02 1.50 -29.09
CA GLY A 409 -0.04 2.34 -28.39
C GLY A 409 0.38 1.78 -27.03
N THR A 410 0.33 0.46 -26.83
CA THR A 410 0.69 -0.20 -25.57
C THR A 410 1.96 -1.02 -25.72
N LEU A 411 3.01 -0.60 -25.03
CA LEU A 411 4.23 -1.36 -24.84
C LEU A 411 4.15 -2.10 -23.49
N PHE A 412 4.01 -3.42 -23.53
CA PHE A 412 4.02 -4.28 -22.36
C PHE A 412 5.41 -4.85 -22.11
N LEU A 413 5.92 -4.71 -20.88
CA LEU A 413 7.18 -5.25 -20.41
C LEU A 413 6.90 -6.20 -19.23
N PRO A 414 7.13 -7.52 -19.36
CA PRO A 414 6.84 -8.45 -18.29
C PRO A 414 7.81 -8.28 -17.12
N VAL A 415 7.29 -8.19 -15.90
CA VAL A 415 8.07 -8.07 -14.66
C VAL A 415 7.74 -9.17 -13.67
N ALA A 416 8.69 -9.44 -12.77
CA ALA A 416 8.53 -10.34 -11.64
C ALA A 416 7.57 -9.77 -10.58
N THR A 417 6.90 -10.67 -9.87
CA THR A 417 6.09 -10.38 -8.68
C THR A 417 6.97 -10.51 -7.43
N PRO A 418 7.19 -9.44 -6.65
CA PRO A 418 7.83 -9.56 -5.35
C PRO A 418 6.99 -10.45 -4.42
N GLY A 419 7.64 -11.40 -3.78
CA GLY A 419 7.00 -12.44 -2.97
C GLY A 419 6.63 -13.71 -3.73
N LEU A 420 6.80 -13.78 -5.05
CA LEU A 420 6.68 -15.02 -5.82
C LEU A 420 7.99 -15.35 -6.55
N GLU A 421 8.36 -14.57 -7.56
CA GLU A 421 9.60 -14.81 -8.33
C GLU A 421 10.82 -14.11 -7.73
N THR A 422 10.62 -13.03 -6.97
CA THR A 422 11.70 -12.21 -6.41
C THR A 422 11.44 -11.86 -4.95
N GLY A 423 12.50 -11.52 -4.21
CA GLY A 423 12.35 -10.90 -2.89
C GLY A 423 12.00 -9.42 -3.00
N GLY A 424 11.60 -8.81 -1.90
CA GLY A 424 11.25 -7.39 -1.85
C GLY A 424 10.87 -6.94 -0.45
N HIS A 425 10.36 -5.71 -0.33
CA HIS A 425 9.81 -5.21 0.93
C HIS A 425 8.52 -4.43 0.70
N LEU A 426 7.54 -4.63 1.59
CA LEU A 426 6.26 -3.91 1.58
C LEU A 426 5.88 -3.39 2.96
N PHE A 427 5.27 -2.20 2.98
CA PHE A 427 4.65 -1.66 4.19
C PHE A 427 3.24 -2.25 4.38
N ARG A 428 2.96 -2.72 5.59
CA ARG A 428 1.66 -3.23 6.02
C ARG A 428 0.70 -2.08 6.30
N ALA A 429 -0.60 -2.34 6.28
CA ALA A 429 -1.68 -1.36 6.48
C ALA A 429 -1.51 -0.46 7.72
N ASP A 430 -0.88 -0.97 8.78
CA ASP A 430 -0.58 -0.21 10.00
C ASP A 430 0.66 0.70 9.88
N SER A 431 1.15 0.92 8.66
CA SER A 431 2.01 2.05 8.26
C SER A 431 3.46 2.02 8.77
N SER A 432 3.71 1.52 9.97
CA SER A 432 5.04 1.47 10.59
C SER A 432 5.80 0.17 10.33
N VAL A 433 5.11 -0.88 9.86
CA VAL A 433 5.70 -2.22 9.75
C VAL A 433 6.08 -2.51 8.30
N LEU A 434 7.38 -2.66 8.07
CA LEU A 434 7.98 -3.09 6.81
C LEU A 434 8.27 -4.60 6.88
N LEU A 435 7.70 -5.36 5.96
CA LEU A 435 7.87 -6.81 5.91
C LEU A 435 8.71 -7.23 4.71
N PRO A 436 9.68 -8.15 4.90
CA PRO A 436 10.37 -8.76 3.78
C PRO A 436 9.43 -9.71 3.03
N LEU A 437 9.57 -9.72 1.72
CA LEU A 437 8.99 -10.71 0.84
C LEU A 437 10.10 -11.65 0.38
N HIS A 438 9.80 -12.94 0.37
CA HIS A 438 10.71 -13.97 -0.10
C HIS A 438 10.13 -14.64 -1.35
N PRO A 439 10.97 -14.95 -2.36
CA PRO A 439 10.53 -15.71 -3.50
C PRO A 439 10.09 -17.11 -3.05
N VAL A 440 9.07 -17.66 -3.72
CA VAL A 440 8.57 -19.01 -3.45
C VAL A 440 9.47 -20.03 -4.14
N PRO A 441 10.11 -20.96 -3.41
CA PRO A 441 10.92 -22.01 -4.03
C PRO A 441 10.10 -22.85 -5.02
N GLY A 442 10.65 -23.08 -6.21
CA GLY A 442 9.98 -23.86 -7.26
C GLY A 442 8.90 -23.10 -8.04
N TRP A 443 8.68 -21.81 -7.77
CA TRP A 443 7.69 -21.02 -8.51
C TRP A 443 8.06 -20.88 -10.01
N PRO A 444 7.10 -21.07 -10.93
CA PRO A 444 7.31 -20.93 -12.37
C PRO A 444 7.45 -19.45 -12.73
N GLY A 445 8.34 -19.11 -13.67
CA GLY A 445 8.66 -17.70 -13.98
C GLY A 445 10.14 -17.35 -13.92
N ARG A 446 11.03 -18.34 -14.04
CA ARG A 446 12.48 -18.12 -14.20
C ARG A 446 12.72 -17.15 -15.36
N GLY A 447 13.59 -16.15 -15.12
CA GLY A 447 13.99 -15.16 -16.13
C GLY A 447 13.22 -13.83 -16.08
N LEU A 448 12.11 -13.73 -15.32
CA LEU A 448 11.44 -12.44 -15.10
C LEU A 448 12.34 -11.47 -14.32
N ARG A 449 12.29 -10.21 -14.71
CA ARG A 449 13.11 -9.13 -14.13
C ARG A 449 12.29 -8.37 -13.11
N PRO A 450 12.82 -8.02 -11.92
CA PRO A 450 12.12 -7.13 -11.01
C PRO A 450 11.95 -5.74 -11.66
N VAL A 451 10.92 -5.00 -11.25
CA VAL A 451 10.66 -3.63 -11.71
C VAL A 451 11.92 -2.76 -11.62
N ALA A 452 12.66 -2.88 -10.51
CA ALA A 452 13.90 -2.15 -10.30
C ALA A 452 14.94 -2.36 -11.42
N ALA A 453 15.09 -3.59 -11.91
CA ALA A 453 16.04 -3.90 -12.97
C ALA A 453 15.58 -3.36 -14.32
N VAL A 454 14.28 -3.47 -14.64
CA VAL A 454 13.72 -2.94 -15.89
C VAL A 454 13.83 -1.41 -15.92
N VAL A 455 13.46 -0.73 -14.84
CA VAL A 455 13.52 0.73 -14.74
C VAL A 455 14.96 1.25 -14.73
N THR A 456 15.90 0.54 -14.10
CA THR A 456 17.33 0.88 -14.19
C THR A 456 17.83 0.80 -15.63
N ALA A 457 17.48 -0.26 -16.36
CA ALA A 457 17.84 -0.40 -17.77
C ALA A 457 17.18 0.68 -18.67
N LEU A 458 15.99 1.18 -18.30
CA LEU A 458 15.37 2.33 -18.96
C LEU A 458 16.14 3.62 -18.68
N LEU A 459 16.48 3.89 -17.43
CA LEU A 459 17.27 5.06 -17.02
C LEU A 459 18.60 5.16 -17.76
N GLU A 460 19.30 4.04 -17.95
CA GLU A 460 20.57 3.98 -18.70
C GLU A 460 20.44 4.35 -20.19
N ARG A 461 19.21 4.35 -20.73
CA ARG A 461 18.90 4.63 -22.14
C ARG A 461 18.25 5.97 -22.38
N LEU A 462 17.87 6.70 -21.33
CA LEU A 462 17.38 8.07 -21.47
C LEU A 462 18.53 8.97 -21.93
N ALA A 463 18.21 9.98 -22.73
CA ALA A 463 19.18 11.00 -23.07
C ALA A 463 19.71 11.66 -21.78
N PRO A 464 21.02 11.96 -21.68
CA PRO A 464 21.52 12.73 -20.56
C PRO A 464 20.76 14.06 -20.49
N PRO A 465 20.41 14.54 -19.28
CA PRO A 465 19.67 15.79 -19.14
C PRO A 465 20.44 16.90 -19.86
N ALA A 466 19.75 17.69 -20.69
CA ALA A 466 20.35 18.86 -21.31
C ALA A 466 20.91 19.74 -20.19
N VAL A 467 22.23 19.90 -20.15
CA VAL A 467 22.88 20.79 -19.20
C VAL A 467 22.41 22.20 -19.54
N VAL A 468 21.47 22.72 -18.76
CA VAL A 468 21.10 24.13 -18.81
C VAL A 468 22.35 24.87 -18.35
N GLN A 469 23.14 25.36 -19.30
CA GLN A 469 24.18 26.34 -19.03
C GLN A 469 23.51 27.48 -18.26
N PRO A 470 23.93 27.78 -17.02
CA PRO A 470 23.37 28.92 -16.31
C PRO A 470 23.61 30.14 -17.20
N GLY A 471 22.51 30.71 -17.71
CA GLY A 471 22.56 31.80 -18.67
C GLY A 471 23.45 32.90 -18.13
N GLY A 472 24.46 33.26 -18.92
CA GLY A 472 25.26 34.44 -18.67
C GLY A 472 24.32 35.63 -18.56
N ALA A 473 24.32 36.27 -17.39
CA ALA A 473 23.73 37.58 -17.24
C ALA A 473 24.43 38.52 -18.23
N ALA A 474 23.64 39.07 -19.16
CA ALA A 474 23.97 40.24 -19.95
C ALA A 474 22.90 41.29 -19.69
#